data_AF-A0AAJ5W9P2-F1
#
_entry.id   AF-A0AAJ5W9P2-F1
#
_cell.length_a   1.000
_cell.length_b   1.000
_cell.length_c   1.000
_cell.angle_alpha   90.00
_cell.angle_beta   90.00
_cell.angle_gamma   90.00
#
_symmetry.space_group_name_H-M   'P 1'
#
loop_
_entity.id
_entity.type
_entity.pdbx_description
1 polymer ?
#
loop_
_entity_poly.entity_id
_entity_poly.type
_entity_poly.pdbx_seq_one_letter_code
_entity_poly.pdbx_strand_id
1 'polypeptide(L)'
;MKELLTNITWPQYLLAMVVLAAIYYTVVFLLYFRKDLSKKIKSARQGNEEYPEEELENNAQDAPEDSQGELMDHLESTVYDIEHSILEPGKKATKQELLEQLQTRVASFGGLSRPGYRYALNNFIIEKAKENCGADFSEEELEAAWDNLPR
;
A
#
# COMPACT_ATOMS: atom_id res chain seq x y z
N MET A 1 16.77 -45.94 -48.81
CA MET A 1 17.47 -45.00 -47.89
C MET A 1 16.69 -43.68 -47.75
N LYS A 2 15.48 -43.69 -47.18
CA LYS A 2 14.68 -42.47 -46.92
C LYS A 2 13.91 -42.55 -45.58
N GLU A 3 14.41 -43.35 -44.62
CA GLU A 3 13.68 -43.72 -43.40
C GLU A 3 14.43 -43.34 -42.10
N LEU A 4 15.52 -42.56 -42.19
CA LEU A 4 16.33 -42.20 -41.02
C LEU A 4 16.28 -40.69 -40.67
N LEU A 5 15.53 -39.89 -41.43
CA LEU A 5 15.35 -38.45 -41.19
C LEU A 5 13.94 -38.10 -40.69
N THR A 6 13.09 -39.10 -40.41
CA THR A 6 11.66 -38.93 -40.11
C THR A 6 11.31 -39.17 -38.63
N ASN A 7 12.30 -39.12 -37.74
CA ASN A 7 12.11 -39.28 -36.29
C ASN A 7 12.78 -38.18 -35.46
N ILE A 8 13.12 -37.04 -36.07
CA ILE A 8 13.18 -35.79 -35.31
C ILE A 8 11.77 -35.24 -35.35
N THR A 9 10.99 -35.69 -34.37
CA THR A 9 9.65 -35.22 -34.11
C THR A 9 9.79 -33.73 -33.80
N TRP A 10 9.51 -32.85 -34.77
CA TRP A 10 9.28 -31.42 -34.56
C TRP A 10 8.54 -31.07 -33.26
N PRO A 11 7.54 -31.85 -32.81
CA PRO A 11 6.93 -31.64 -31.49
C PRO A 11 7.89 -31.82 -30.30
N GLN A 12 8.87 -32.71 -30.36
CA GLN A 12 9.88 -32.86 -29.30
C GLN A 12 10.80 -31.63 -29.22
N TYR A 13 11.13 -31.03 -30.36
CA TYR A 13 11.91 -29.78 -30.38
C TYR A 13 11.10 -28.61 -29.80
N LEU A 14 9.83 -28.47 -30.20
CA LEU A 14 8.94 -27.45 -29.65
C LEU A 14 8.66 -27.66 -28.15
N LEU A 15 8.47 -28.92 -27.72
CA LEU A 15 8.32 -29.27 -26.30
C LEU A 15 9.57 -28.88 -25.51
N ALA A 16 10.75 -29.20 -26.03
CA ALA A 16 12.01 -28.81 -25.39
C ALA A 16 12.13 -27.27 -25.32
N MET A 17 11.75 -26.55 -26.37
CA MET A 17 11.78 -25.09 -26.39
C MET A 17 10.81 -24.47 -25.37
N VAL A 18 9.59 -25.02 -25.26
CA VAL A 18 8.58 -24.60 -24.28
C VAL A 18 9.04 -24.90 -22.86
N VAL A 19 9.61 -26.08 -22.61
CA VAL A 19 10.16 -26.44 -21.29
C VAL A 19 11.32 -25.52 -20.92
N LEU A 20 12.21 -25.21 -21.86
CA LEU A 20 13.35 -24.33 -21.63
C LEU A 20 12.90 -22.88 -21.38
N ALA A 21 11.90 -22.39 -22.12
CA ALA A 21 11.26 -21.12 -21.84
C ALA A 21 10.57 -21.12 -20.47
N ALA A 22 9.82 -22.17 -20.14
CA ALA A 22 9.16 -22.31 -18.84
C ALA A 22 10.18 -22.29 -17.69
N ILE A 23 11.30 -23.00 -17.82
CA ILE A 23 12.39 -22.96 -16.84
C ILE A 23 12.98 -21.54 -16.74
N TYR A 24 13.27 -20.89 -17.87
CA TYR A 24 13.80 -19.52 -17.89
C TYR A 24 12.87 -18.55 -17.14
N TYR A 25 11.58 -18.54 -17.49
CA TYR A 25 10.60 -17.68 -16.83
C TYR A 25 10.38 -18.08 -15.37
N THR A 26 10.42 -19.37 -15.03
CA THR A 26 10.33 -19.84 -13.65
C THR A 26 11.52 -19.34 -12.82
N VAL A 27 12.73 -19.36 -13.37
CA VAL A 27 13.93 -18.84 -12.69
C VAL A 27 13.86 -17.32 -12.52
N VAL A 28 13.45 -16.59 -13.56
CA VAL A 28 13.25 -15.12 -13.48
C VAL A 28 12.18 -14.78 -12.45
N PHE A 29 11.05 -15.49 -12.48
CA PHE A 29 9.96 -15.35 -11.52
C PHE A 29 10.43 -15.64 -10.10
N LEU A 30 11.14 -16.75 -9.88
CA LEU A 30 11.72 -17.09 -8.58
C LEU A 30 12.76 -16.07 -8.12
N LEU A 31 13.61 -15.53 -8.98
CA LEU A 31 14.58 -14.49 -8.59
C LEU A 31 13.88 -13.18 -8.21
N TYR A 32 12.81 -12.82 -8.92
CA TYR A 32 12.00 -11.64 -8.62
C TYR A 32 11.25 -11.82 -7.30
N PHE A 33 10.53 -12.95 -7.14
CA PHE A 33 9.80 -13.28 -5.92
C PHE A 33 10.70 -13.63 -4.73
N ARG A 34 11.98 -14.00 -4.93
CA ARG A 34 12.91 -14.30 -3.82
C ARG A 34 13.12 -13.11 -2.89
N LYS A 35 12.99 -11.86 -3.36
CA LYS A 35 13.06 -10.68 -2.48
C LYS A 35 11.84 -10.57 -1.57
N ASP A 36 10.67 -10.96 -2.07
CA ASP A 36 9.40 -10.98 -1.34
C ASP A 36 9.27 -12.18 -0.39
N LEU A 37 9.61 -13.38 -0.88
CA LEU A 37 9.63 -14.61 -0.08
C LEU A 37 10.67 -14.54 1.05
N SER A 38 11.79 -13.84 0.86
CA SER A 38 12.77 -13.64 1.93
C SER A 38 12.25 -12.72 3.03
N LYS A 39 11.35 -11.77 2.73
CA LYS A 39 10.67 -10.96 3.76
C LYS A 39 9.72 -11.84 4.58
N LYS A 40 8.90 -12.67 3.93
CA LYS A 40 7.96 -13.60 4.59
C LYS A 40 8.64 -14.72 5.41
N ILE A 41 9.85 -15.13 5.06
CA ILE A 41 10.61 -16.14 5.83
C ILE A 41 11.42 -15.49 6.97
N LYS A 42 11.84 -14.23 6.83
CA LYS A 42 12.50 -13.49 7.92
C LYS A 42 11.51 -12.99 8.98
N SER A 43 10.28 -12.63 8.61
CA SER A 43 9.25 -12.24 9.58
C SER A 43 8.85 -13.40 10.52
N ALA A 44 8.98 -14.65 10.08
CA ALA A 44 8.75 -15.82 10.93
C ALA A 44 9.90 -16.12 11.92
N ARG A 45 11.07 -15.46 11.80
CA ARG A 45 12.27 -15.78 12.61
C ARG A 45 12.85 -14.58 13.36
N GLN A 46 12.35 -13.38 13.12
CA GLN A 46 12.81 -12.14 13.74
C GLN A 46 11.68 -11.57 14.58
N GLY A 47 11.44 -12.22 15.73
CA GLY A 47 10.84 -11.53 16.86
C GLY A 47 11.82 -10.45 17.33
N ASN A 48 11.27 -9.26 17.56
CA ASN A 48 11.89 -8.04 18.09
C ASN A 48 12.42 -7.03 17.04
N GLU A 49 11.67 -5.92 16.96
CA GLU A 49 12.07 -4.58 16.52
C GLU A 49 12.34 -4.36 15.03
N GLU A 50 11.28 -4.31 14.21
CA GLU A 50 11.15 -3.34 13.11
C GLU A 50 9.68 -3.29 12.65
N TYR A 51 9.08 -2.10 12.76
CA TYR A 51 7.78 -1.61 12.27
C TYR A 51 6.87 -2.60 11.48
N PRO A 52 5.66 -2.92 11.98
CA PRO A 52 4.76 -3.84 11.30
C PRO A 52 3.94 -3.13 10.20
N GLU A 53 4.39 -3.25 8.95
CA GLU A 53 3.57 -2.96 7.76
C GLU A 53 2.56 -4.09 7.42
N GLU A 54 2.47 -5.16 8.22
CA GLU A 54 1.66 -6.37 7.93
C GLU A 54 0.34 -6.50 8.72
N GLU A 55 -0.16 -5.45 9.37
CA GLU A 55 -1.50 -5.46 10.01
C GLU A 55 -2.60 -4.77 9.18
N LEU A 56 -2.30 -4.34 7.95
CA LEU A 56 -3.28 -3.65 7.10
C LEU A 56 -4.31 -4.61 6.47
N GLU A 57 -3.97 -5.90 6.27
CA GLU A 57 -4.86 -6.87 5.59
C GLU A 57 -5.79 -7.67 6.52
N ASN A 58 -5.43 -7.90 7.79
CA ASN A 58 -6.19 -8.82 8.64
C ASN A 58 -7.51 -8.25 9.21
N ASN A 59 -7.72 -6.94 9.16
CA ASN A 59 -8.97 -6.32 9.64
C ASN A 59 -10.00 -6.04 8.52
N ALA A 60 -9.62 -6.21 7.25
CA ALA A 60 -10.54 -6.05 6.13
C ALA A 60 -11.46 -7.28 5.97
N GLN A 61 -11.00 -8.47 6.34
CA GLN A 61 -11.66 -9.73 5.96
C GLN A 61 -13.04 -9.99 6.59
N ASP A 62 -13.44 -9.26 7.65
CA ASP A 62 -14.70 -9.46 8.37
C ASP A 62 -15.82 -8.46 8.00
N ALA A 63 -15.55 -7.50 7.12
CA ALA A 63 -16.56 -6.53 6.65
C ALA A 63 -17.17 -7.00 5.31
N PRO A 64 -18.52 -6.98 5.13
CA PRO A 64 -19.13 -7.30 3.86
C PRO A 64 -18.51 -6.45 2.74
N GLU A 65 -18.17 -7.04 1.59
CA GLU A 65 -17.44 -6.37 0.49
C GLU A 65 -18.05 -5.01 0.10
N ASP A 66 -19.37 -4.86 0.19
CA ASP A 66 -20.11 -3.60 -0.03
C ASP A 66 -19.67 -2.46 0.91
N SER A 67 -19.40 -2.78 2.17
CA SER A 67 -19.00 -1.80 3.20
C SER A 67 -17.53 -1.38 3.10
N GLN A 68 -16.67 -2.19 2.49
CA GLN A 68 -15.29 -1.77 2.20
C GLN A 68 -15.24 -0.78 1.04
N GLY A 69 -16.06 -0.98 0.00
CA GLY A 69 -16.19 -0.06 -1.13
C GLY A 69 -16.62 1.33 -0.67
N GLU A 70 -17.71 1.43 0.10
CA GLU A 70 -18.19 2.72 0.63
C GLU A 70 -17.17 3.42 1.53
N LEU A 71 -16.42 2.67 2.35
CA LEU A 71 -15.37 3.25 3.21
C LEU A 71 -14.15 3.74 2.40
N MET A 72 -13.82 3.05 1.31
CA MET A 72 -12.77 3.48 0.39
C MET A 72 -13.18 4.75 -0.37
N ASP A 73 -14.43 4.79 -0.85
CA ASP A 73 -15.00 5.98 -1.49
C ASP A 73 -15.05 7.17 -0.53
N HIS A 74 -15.40 6.93 0.73
CA HIS A 74 -15.35 7.94 1.78
C HIS A 74 -13.92 8.40 2.09
N LEU A 75 -12.92 7.50 2.08
CA LEU A 75 -11.52 7.87 2.26
C LEU A 75 -11.06 8.75 1.10
N GLU A 76 -11.33 8.34 -0.15
CA GLU A 76 -10.94 9.08 -1.35
C GLU A 76 -11.59 10.47 -1.36
N SER A 77 -12.88 10.57 -1.02
CA SER A 77 -13.55 11.87 -0.85
C SER A 77 -12.93 12.72 0.25
N THR A 78 -12.50 12.13 1.35
CA THR A 78 -11.88 12.86 2.48
C THR A 78 -10.48 13.36 2.08
N VAL A 79 -9.70 12.52 1.41
CA VAL A 79 -8.37 12.82 0.88
C VAL A 79 -8.45 13.95 -0.16
N TYR A 80 -9.41 13.87 -1.08
CA TYR A 80 -9.67 14.90 -2.08
C TYR A 80 -10.06 16.25 -1.43
N ASP A 81 -10.94 16.22 -0.43
CA ASP A 81 -11.32 17.43 0.31
C ASP A 81 -10.12 18.03 1.06
N ILE A 82 -9.30 17.21 1.72
CA ILE A 82 -8.09 17.68 2.43
C ILE A 82 -7.09 18.30 1.46
N GLU A 83 -6.84 17.67 0.31
CA GLU A 83 -5.89 18.18 -0.68
C GLU A 83 -6.33 19.55 -1.19
N HIS A 84 -7.57 19.67 -1.65
CA HIS A 84 -8.05 20.85 -2.35
C HIS A 84 -8.45 21.99 -1.38
N SER A 85 -8.89 21.67 -0.16
CA SER A 85 -9.37 22.69 0.80
C SER A 85 -8.32 23.15 1.80
N ILE A 86 -7.33 22.32 2.14
CA ILE A 86 -6.32 22.62 3.17
C ILE A 86 -4.93 22.71 2.57
N LEU A 87 -4.50 21.69 1.82
CA LEU A 87 -3.08 21.56 1.44
C LEU A 87 -2.70 22.40 0.21
N GLU A 88 -3.59 22.57 -0.76
CA GLU A 88 -3.39 23.48 -1.90
C GLU A 88 -3.36 24.97 -1.51
N PRO A 89 -4.33 25.51 -0.75
CA PRO A 89 -4.30 26.91 -0.31
C PRO A 89 -3.36 27.14 0.89
N GLY A 90 -2.95 26.08 1.60
CA GLY A 90 -2.18 26.07 2.83
C GLY A 90 -0.75 26.61 2.77
N LYS A 91 -0.26 27.07 1.61
CA LYS A 91 1.09 27.66 1.44
C LYS A 91 1.44 28.81 2.39
N LYS A 92 0.45 29.43 3.04
CA LYS A 92 0.63 30.51 4.02
C LYS A 92 0.22 30.13 5.44
N ALA A 93 -0.37 28.96 5.63
CA ALA A 93 -0.82 28.49 6.93
C ALA A 93 0.36 27.91 7.71
N THR A 94 0.35 28.12 9.02
CA THR A 94 1.35 27.50 9.90
C THR A 94 1.04 26.02 10.12
N LYS A 95 2.06 25.25 10.49
CA LYS A 95 1.94 23.81 10.78
C LYS A 95 0.81 23.50 11.77
N GLN A 96 0.61 24.35 12.78
CA GLN A 96 -0.45 24.19 13.78
C GLN A 96 -1.85 24.45 13.21
N GLU A 97 -2.01 25.49 12.39
CA GLU A 97 -3.30 25.79 11.73
C GLU A 97 -3.69 24.69 10.75
N LEU A 98 -2.72 24.12 10.02
CA LEU A 98 -2.94 22.96 9.14
C LEU A 98 -3.40 21.74 9.95
N LEU A 99 -2.75 21.47 11.09
CA LEU A 99 -3.08 20.33 11.93
C LEU A 99 -4.49 20.45 12.55
N GLU A 100 -4.91 21.64 12.97
CA GLU A 100 -6.27 21.88 13.49
C GLU A 100 -7.36 21.70 12.41
N GLN A 101 -7.10 22.19 11.19
CA GLN A 101 -8.00 22.00 10.06
C GLN A 101 -8.09 20.53 9.65
N LEU A 102 -6.96 19.82 9.65
CA LEU A 102 -6.90 18.39 9.40
C LEU A 102 -7.71 17.63 10.46
N GLN A 103 -7.51 17.91 11.76
CA GLN A 103 -8.31 17.28 12.84
C GLN A 103 -9.81 17.44 12.63
N THR A 104 -10.28 18.62 12.21
CA THR A 104 -11.71 18.88 11.99
C THR A 104 -12.27 18.05 10.83
N ARG A 105 -11.52 17.92 9.72
CA ARG A 105 -11.95 17.13 8.56
C ARG A 105 -11.87 15.64 8.82
N VAL A 106 -10.76 15.22 9.43
CA VAL A 106 -10.46 13.83 9.73
C VAL A 106 -11.39 13.30 10.83
N ALA A 107 -11.84 14.13 11.79
CA ALA A 107 -12.87 13.75 12.76
C ALA A 107 -14.19 13.27 12.12
N SER A 108 -14.55 13.80 10.95
CA SER A 108 -15.77 13.40 10.24
C SER A 108 -15.65 12.04 9.52
N PHE A 109 -14.43 11.51 9.39
CA PHE A 109 -14.17 10.25 8.73
C PHE A 109 -14.31 9.08 9.71
N GLY A 110 -15.32 8.22 9.53
CA GLY A 110 -15.54 7.07 10.41
C GLY A 110 -14.46 5.97 10.33
N GLY A 111 -13.59 6.04 9.32
CA GLY A 111 -12.58 5.02 9.02
C GLY A 111 -11.29 5.10 9.84
N LEU A 112 -11.06 6.15 10.66
CA LEU A 112 -9.86 6.23 11.52
C LEU A 112 -9.78 5.13 12.58
N SER A 113 -10.88 4.43 12.83
CA SER A 113 -10.88 3.26 13.73
C SER A 113 -10.07 2.09 13.14
N ARG A 114 -9.80 2.11 11.83
CA ARG A 114 -9.10 1.06 11.12
C ARG A 114 -7.64 1.46 10.87
N PRO A 115 -6.65 0.66 11.31
CA PRO A 115 -5.24 0.94 11.08
C PRO A 115 -4.87 1.17 9.61
N GLY A 116 -5.51 0.41 8.71
CA GLY A 116 -5.38 0.54 7.24
C GLY A 116 -5.58 1.96 6.72
N TYR A 117 -6.72 2.54 7.09
CA TYR A 117 -7.13 3.85 6.60
C TYR A 117 -6.38 4.98 7.31
N ARG A 118 -6.04 4.81 8.61
CA ARG A 118 -5.16 5.74 9.34
C ARG A 118 -3.80 5.87 8.67
N TYR A 119 -3.17 4.75 8.37
CA TYR A 119 -1.84 4.73 7.75
C TYR A 119 -1.84 5.40 6.37
N ALA A 120 -2.82 5.05 5.52
CA ALA A 120 -2.96 5.65 4.20
C ALA A 120 -3.16 7.17 4.27
N LEU A 121 -4.00 7.64 5.21
CA LEU A 121 -4.27 9.05 5.43
C LEU A 121 -3.04 9.79 5.96
N ASN A 122 -2.31 9.21 6.92
CA ASN A 122 -1.08 9.78 7.46
C ASN A 122 -0.03 9.99 6.37
N ASN A 123 0.23 8.95 5.57
CA ASN A 123 1.18 9.04 4.47
C ASN A 123 0.80 10.10 3.45
N PHE A 124 -0.49 10.16 3.08
CA PHE A 124 -0.97 11.18 2.16
C PHE A 124 -0.74 12.60 2.70
N ILE A 125 -1.07 12.84 3.96
CA ILE A 125 -0.89 14.13 4.62
C ILE A 125 0.60 14.49 4.68
N ILE A 126 1.47 13.56 5.06
CA ILE A 126 2.92 13.79 5.15
C ILE A 126 3.49 14.15 3.78
N GLU A 127 3.14 13.40 2.74
CA GLU A 127 3.62 13.62 1.37
C GLU A 127 3.14 14.99 0.83
N LYS A 128 1.83 15.25 0.93
CA LYS A 128 1.22 16.45 0.35
C LYS A 128 1.47 17.72 1.15
N ALA A 129 1.56 17.65 2.48
CA ALA A 129 1.94 18.81 3.28
C ALA A 129 3.37 19.24 3.00
N LYS A 130 4.28 18.29 2.79
CA LYS A 130 5.66 18.58 2.41
C LYS A 130 5.76 19.17 1.02
N GLU A 131 5.04 18.60 0.06
CA GLU A 131 5.02 19.05 -1.34
C GLU A 131 4.39 20.45 -1.49
N ASN A 132 3.22 20.66 -0.89
CA ASN A 132 2.41 21.86 -1.14
C ASN A 132 2.62 22.96 -0.11
N CYS A 133 2.78 22.63 1.17
CA CYS A 133 2.87 23.59 2.27
C CYS A 133 4.31 23.78 2.79
N GLY A 134 5.24 22.89 2.44
CA GLY A 134 6.60 22.86 3.02
C GLY A 134 6.60 22.51 4.51
N ALA A 135 5.51 21.93 5.02
CA ALA A 135 5.36 21.49 6.40
C ALA A 135 5.73 20.02 6.52
N ASP A 136 6.62 19.70 7.46
CA ASP A 136 7.04 18.33 7.75
C ASP A 136 6.27 17.84 8.99
N PHE A 137 5.35 16.90 8.77
CA PHE A 137 4.60 16.20 9.82
C PHE A 137 5.23 14.83 10.06
N SER A 138 5.34 14.42 11.33
CA SER A 138 5.70 13.04 11.64
C SER A 138 4.44 12.19 11.81
N GLU A 139 4.58 10.89 11.57
CA GLU A 139 3.50 9.94 11.79
C GLU A 139 3.05 9.96 13.26
N GLU A 140 3.97 10.06 14.22
CA GLU A 140 3.61 10.10 15.65
C GLU A 140 2.81 11.36 16.01
N GLU A 141 3.09 12.49 15.36
CA GLU A 141 2.37 13.75 15.58
C GLU A 141 0.94 13.67 15.06
N LEU A 142 0.74 13.04 13.90
CA LEU A 142 -0.60 12.81 13.33
C LEU A 142 -1.36 11.77 14.15
N GLU A 143 -0.71 10.68 14.56
CA GLU A 143 -1.33 9.63 15.39
C GLU A 143 -1.81 10.20 16.74
N ALA A 144 -0.97 11.03 17.39
CA ALA A 144 -1.35 11.74 18.60
C ALA A 144 -2.51 12.72 18.38
N ALA A 145 -2.58 13.37 17.20
CA ALA A 145 -3.69 14.25 16.84
C ALA A 145 -5.01 13.47 16.69
N TRP A 146 -4.96 12.26 16.12
CA TRP A 146 -6.14 11.41 15.95
C TRP A 146 -6.65 10.81 17.26
N ASP A 147 -5.75 10.50 18.20
CA ASP A 147 -6.12 9.97 19.52
C ASP A 147 -6.74 11.04 20.43
N ASN A 148 -6.48 12.32 20.16
CA ASN A 148 -7.04 13.47 20.90
C ASN A 148 -8.25 14.13 20.23
N LEU A 149 -8.86 13.48 19.22
CA LEU A 149 -10.03 14.04 18.54
C LEU A 149 -11.21 14.18 19.51
N PRO A 150 -11.88 15.35 19.55
CA PRO A 150 -13.12 15.50 20.30
C PRO A 150 -14.19 14.59 19.66
N ARG A 151 -14.53 13.49 20.34
CA ARG A 151 -15.63 12.61 19.98
C ARG A 151 -16.99 13.23 20.28
#